data_AF-A0A4S3LRP4-F1
#
_entry.id   AF-A0A4S3LRP4-F1
#
_cell.length_a   1.000
_cell.length_b   1.000
_cell.length_c   1.000
_cell.angle_alpha   90.00
_cell.angle_beta   90.00
_cell.angle_gamma   90.00
#
_symmetry.space_group_name_H-M   'P 1'
#
loop_
_entity.id
_entity.type
_entity.pdbx_description
1 polymer ?
#
loop_
_entity_poly.entity_id
_entity_poly.type
_entity_poly.pdbx_seq_one_letter_code
_entity_poly.pdbx_strand_id
1 'polypeptide(L)'
;ASLLINVFVAQSALHFTGGTVQVFEGLSAHFGLPAVMMNRFVGVVSFTAMFGSLLMWTAAPVKIFFTEIPKGIFGEKTIRLNKHGVPTRAAWIQFLIVIPLMLIPTLGSNSVQELMNTLINMTAAASMLPPLFIMLAYLNLRLKYDSVKRDFKMGSRMQGIAIVSTLIVIFTVGFIASTFPTGASIITIVFYNVGGLVLFLGYAWWKYNKYSKGLDESTRYHEDTPLARIVLESQNETARLKEATVTKSLSGA
;
A
#
# COMPACT_ATOMS: atom_id res chain seq x y z
N ALA A 1 18.63 2.61 -4.95
CA ALA A 1 19.09 2.39 -6.34
C ALA A 1 19.95 1.13 -6.36
N SER A 2 19.84 0.29 -7.39
CA SER A 2 20.63 -0.95 -7.54
C SER A 2 22.13 -0.64 -7.60
N LEU A 3 22.97 -1.47 -6.97
CA LEU A 3 24.44 -1.38 -7.01
C LEU A 3 25.00 -1.31 -8.45
N LEU A 4 24.30 -1.91 -9.42
CA LEU A 4 24.68 -1.93 -10.83
C LEU A 4 24.64 -0.55 -11.50
N ILE A 5 23.75 0.33 -11.05
CA ILE A 5 23.60 1.68 -11.61
C ILE A 5 24.82 2.55 -11.27
N ASN A 6 25.39 2.35 -10.08
CA ASN A 6 26.52 3.13 -9.58
C ASN A 6 27.85 2.76 -10.24
N VAL A 7 27.91 1.68 -11.03
CA VAL A 7 29.13 1.27 -11.75
C VAL A 7 29.44 2.22 -12.90
N PHE A 8 28.41 2.75 -13.57
CA PHE A 8 28.56 3.57 -14.77
C PHE A 8 28.35 5.06 -14.54
N VAL A 9 27.65 5.44 -13.46
CA VAL A 9 27.38 6.84 -13.11
C VAL A 9 27.50 7.02 -11.60
N ALA A 10 28.22 8.05 -11.17
CA ALA A 10 28.33 8.39 -9.75
C ALA A 10 26.95 8.73 -9.17
N GLN A 11 26.66 8.22 -7.96
CA GLN A 11 25.36 8.40 -7.30
C GLN A 11 24.97 9.89 -7.13
N SER A 12 25.96 10.76 -6.91
CA SER A 12 25.76 12.21 -6.76
C SER A 12 25.33 12.93 -8.05
N ALA A 13 25.55 12.32 -9.22
CA ALA A 13 25.19 12.89 -10.52
C ALA A 13 23.85 12.37 -11.07
N LEU A 14 23.21 11.42 -10.37
CA LEU A 14 21.95 10.82 -10.81
C LEU A 14 20.75 11.66 -10.42
N HIS A 15 19.95 12.01 -11.43
CA HIS A 15 18.66 12.67 -11.24
C HIS A 15 17.52 11.65 -11.36
N PHE A 16 16.43 11.82 -10.61
CA PHE A 16 15.28 10.90 -10.69
C PHE A 16 14.59 10.95 -12.06
N THR A 17 14.67 12.08 -12.75
CA THR A 17 14.04 12.30 -14.06
C THR A 17 14.89 11.78 -15.22
N GLY A 18 16.21 11.79 -15.09
CA GLY A 18 17.16 11.38 -16.13
C GLY A 18 17.83 10.04 -15.86
N GLY A 19 17.66 9.44 -14.69
CA GLY A 19 18.52 8.37 -14.18
C GLY A 19 18.66 7.17 -15.12
N THR A 20 17.59 6.74 -15.79
CA THR A 20 17.67 5.65 -16.78
C THR A 20 18.49 6.07 -18.00
N VAL A 21 18.20 7.24 -18.57
CA VAL A 21 18.95 7.78 -19.72
C VAL A 21 20.42 7.99 -19.37
N GLN A 22 20.72 8.55 -18.20
CA GLN A 22 22.09 8.77 -17.72
C GLN A 22 22.88 7.46 -17.58
N VAL A 23 22.24 6.39 -17.10
CA VAL A 23 22.88 5.08 -16.95
C VAL A 23 23.20 4.47 -18.32
N PHE A 24 22.27 4.53 -19.26
CA PHE A 24 22.51 4.03 -20.61
C PHE A 24 23.49 4.90 -21.40
N GLU A 25 23.55 6.20 -21.12
CA GLU A 25 24.59 7.10 -21.63
C GLU A 25 25.97 6.65 -21.16
N GLY A 26 26.15 6.46 -19.85
CA GLY A 26 27.42 5.97 -19.28
C GLY A 26 27.82 4.60 -19.83
N LEU A 27 26.84 3.70 -20.00
CA LEU A 27 27.06 2.40 -20.65
C LEU A 27 27.50 2.56 -22.12
N SER A 28 26.83 3.44 -22.88
CA SER A 28 27.17 3.66 -24.28
C SER A 28 28.58 4.24 -24.45
N ALA A 29 28.98 5.15 -23.56
CA ALA A 29 30.32 5.71 -23.55
C ALA A 29 31.39 4.64 -23.25
N HIS A 30 31.10 3.70 -22.35
CA HIS A 30 32.00 2.58 -22.03
C HIS A 30 32.23 1.65 -23.23
N PHE A 31 31.19 1.37 -24.02
CA PHE A 31 31.26 0.50 -25.20
C PHE A 31 31.58 1.24 -26.51
N GLY A 32 31.87 2.54 -26.47
CA GLY A 32 32.18 3.35 -27.65
C GLY A 32 30.99 3.57 -28.60
N LEU A 33 29.76 3.42 -28.11
CA LEU A 33 28.54 3.65 -28.86
C LEU A 33 28.15 5.15 -28.85
N PRO A 34 27.46 5.66 -29.90
CA PRO A 34 27.05 7.07 -29.93
C PRO A 34 26.04 7.40 -28.83
N ALA A 35 26.49 8.11 -27.79
CA ALA A 35 25.69 8.52 -26.64
C ALA A 35 24.40 9.26 -27.01
N VAL A 36 24.46 10.16 -28.00
CA VAL A 36 23.28 10.92 -28.46
C VAL A 36 22.21 10.00 -29.03
N MET A 37 22.59 8.95 -29.78
CA MET A 37 21.63 7.99 -30.33
C MET A 37 21.05 7.10 -29.23
N MET A 38 21.90 6.67 -28.27
CA MET A 38 21.45 5.91 -27.12
C MET A 38 20.43 6.69 -26.28
N ASN A 39 20.71 7.96 -25.98
CA ASN A 39 19.83 8.82 -25.19
C ASN A 39 18.45 9.00 -25.84
N ARG A 40 18.41 9.21 -27.16
CA ARG A 40 17.16 9.31 -27.92
C ARG A 40 16.39 8.00 -27.91
N PHE A 41 17.07 6.88 -28.13
CA PHE A 41 16.44 5.56 -28.13
C PHE A 41 15.81 5.23 -26.77
N VAL A 42 16.59 5.34 -25.69
CA VAL A 42 16.12 5.08 -24.32
C VAL A 42 15.02 6.06 -23.92
N GLY A 43 15.12 7.33 -24.33
CA GLY A 43 14.08 8.33 -24.12
C GLY A 43 12.74 7.92 -24.74
N VAL A 44 12.72 7.50 -26.01
CA VAL A 44 11.49 7.06 -26.70
C VAL A 44 10.90 5.82 -26.04
N VAL A 45 11.73 4.80 -25.75
CA VAL A 45 11.26 3.57 -25.10
C VAL A 45 10.71 3.86 -23.71
N SER A 46 11.41 4.66 -22.92
CA SER A 46 10.98 5.03 -21.56
C SER A 46 9.68 5.83 -21.60
N PHE A 47 9.55 6.78 -22.54
CA PHE A 47 8.32 7.54 -22.72
C PHE A 47 7.14 6.63 -23.05
N THR A 48 7.26 5.75 -24.05
CA THR A 48 6.19 4.81 -24.42
C THR A 48 5.84 3.89 -23.27
N ALA A 49 6.83 3.38 -22.53
CA ALA A 49 6.61 2.53 -21.36
C ALA A 49 5.87 3.27 -20.23
N MET A 50 6.29 4.50 -19.89
CA MET A 50 5.63 5.32 -18.87
C MET A 50 4.21 5.72 -19.29
N PHE A 51 3.99 5.99 -20.58
CA PHE A 51 2.66 6.29 -21.11
C PHE A 51 1.72 5.08 -21.01
N GLY A 52 2.18 3.89 -21.42
CA GLY A 52 1.41 2.65 -21.27
C GLY A 52 1.10 2.33 -19.81
N SER A 53 2.08 2.51 -18.92
CA SER A 53 1.92 2.35 -17.47
C SER A 53 0.84 3.30 -16.92
N LEU A 54 0.88 4.59 -17.28
CA LEU A 54 -0.11 5.58 -16.85
C LEU A 54 -1.54 5.17 -17.20
N LEU A 55 -1.77 4.66 -18.41
CA LEU A 55 -3.09 4.18 -18.84
C LEU A 55 -3.59 3.01 -17.97
N MET A 56 -2.71 2.06 -17.66
CA MET A 56 -3.05 0.92 -16.80
C MET A 56 -3.36 1.37 -15.36
N TRP A 57 -2.51 2.24 -14.80
CA TRP A 57 -2.63 2.75 -13.43
C TRP A 57 -3.81 3.71 -13.22
N THR A 58 -4.39 4.25 -14.28
CA THR A 58 -5.59 5.09 -14.16
C THR A 58 -6.84 4.26 -13.88
N ALA A 59 -6.96 3.07 -14.49
CA ALA A 59 -8.19 2.27 -14.41
C ALA A 59 -8.15 1.18 -13.31
N ALA A 60 -7.00 0.51 -13.14
CA ALA A 60 -6.92 -0.65 -12.25
C ALA A 60 -7.18 -0.31 -10.77
N PRO A 61 -6.53 0.72 -10.17
CA PRO A 61 -6.74 1.06 -8.76
C PRO A 61 -8.16 1.55 -8.49
N VAL A 62 -8.73 2.36 -9.39
CA VAL A 62 -10.11 2.84 -9.26
C VAL A 62 -11.08 1.68 -9.30
N LYS A 63 -10.90 0.74 -10.23
CA LYS A 63 -11.78 -0.43 -10.31
C LYS A 63 -11.71 -1.25 -9.02
N ILE A 64 -10.50 -1.67 -8.61
CA ILE A 64 -10.30 -2.50 -7.42
C ILE A 64 -10.84 -1.79 -6.17
N PHE A 65 -10.45 -0.53 -5.94
CA PHE A 65 -10.84 0.21 -4.75
C PHE A 65 -12.37 0.34 -4.61
N PHE A 66 -13.06 0.70 -5.70
CA PHE A 66 -14.51 0.89 -5.64
C PHE A 66 -15.30 -0.41 -5.72
N THR A 67 -14.74 -1.51 -6.23
CA THR A 67 -15.42 -2.82 -6.22
C THR A 67 -15.31 -3.56 -4.90
N GLU A 68 -14.22 -3.37 -4.15
CA GLU A 68 -13.99 -4.03 -2.86
C GLU A 68 -14.70 -3.32 -1.70
N ILE A 69 -15.00 -2.03 -1.83
CA ILE A 69 -15.61 -1.26 -0.74
C ILE A 69 -17.14 -1.43 -0.73
N PRO A 70 -17.76 -1.70 0.44
CA PRO A 70 -19.20 -1.79 0.58
C PRO A 70 -19.95 -0.59 -0.02
N LYS A 71 -21.04 -0.88 -0.73
CA LYS A 71 -21.83 0.13 -1.46
C LYS A 71 -22.30 1.29 -0.58
N GLY A 72 -22.53 1.06 0.71
CA GLY A 72 -23.00 2.10 1.63
C GLY A 72 -21.96 3.15 2.02
N ILE A 73 -20.66 2.93 1.78
CA ILE A 73 -19.61 3.92 2.15
C ILE A 73 -19.55 5.09 1.15
N PHE A 74 -19.56 4.79 -0.15
CA PHE A 74 -19.50 5.80 -1.23
C PHE A 74 -20.82 5.99 -2.01
N GLY A 75 -21.82 5.14 -1.75
CA GLY A 75 -23.10 5.14 -2.43
C GLY A 75 -23.09 4.36 -3.74
N GLU A 76 -24.22 3.72 -4.06
CA GLU A 76 -24.36 2.85 -5.24
C GLU A 76 -24.05 3.58 -6.56
N LYS A 77 -24.41 4.86 -6.63
CA LYS A 77 -24.21 5.70 -7.82
C LYS A 77 -22.73 5.87 -8.16
N THR A 78 -21.84 5.89 -7.16
CA THR A 78 -20.40 6.12 -7.32
C THR A 78 -19.68 4.84 -7.75
N ILE A 79 -20.14 3.70 -7.22
CA ILE A 79 -19.57 2.37 -7.44
C ILE A 79 -20.14 1.67 -8.69
N ARG A 80 -21.25 2.18 -9.24
CA ARG A 80 -21.90 1.60 -10.43
C ARG A 80 -20.95 1.47 -11.61
N LEU A 81 -20.80 0.23 -12.08
CA LEU A 81 -20.00 -0.12 -13.25
C LEU A 81 -20.75 0.21 -14.55
N ASN A 82 -20.01 0.66 -15.56
CA ASN A 82 -20.51 0.82 -16.92
C ASN A 82 -20.50 -0.54 -17.68
N LYS A 83 -20.90 -0.52 -18.96
CA LYS A 83 -20.90 -1.71 -19.84
C LYS A 83 -19.54 -2.39 -20.03
N HIS A 84 -18.45 -1.72 -19.67
CA HIS A 84 -17.07 -2.21 -19.74
C HIS A 84 -16.51 -2.61 -18.37
N GLY A 85 -17.34 -2.65 -17.32
CA GLY A 85 -16.91 -3.03 -15.98
C GLY A 85 -16.03 -1.99 -15.28
N VAL A 86 -16.15 -0.71 -15.65
CA VAL A 86 -15.40 0.41 -15.05
C VAL A 86 -16.36 1.36 -14.32
N PRO A 87 -16.07 1.75 -13.07
CA PRO A 87 -16.90 2.71 -12.33
C PRO A 87 -16.62 4.14 -12.82
N THR A 88 -17.32 4.57 -13.87
CA THR A 88 -17.03 5.84 -14.58
C THR A 88 -17.10 7.07 -13.68
N ARG A 89 -18.07 7.14 -12.76
CA ARG A 89 -18.20 8.28 -11.84
C ARG A 89 -17.06 8.34 -10.83
N ALA A 90 -16.68 7.19 -10.27
CA ALA A 90 -15.53 7.08 -9.39
C ALA A 90 -14.23 7.50 -10.11
N ALA A 91 -14.05 7.10 -11.37
CA ALA A 91 -12.89 7.51 -12.16
C ALA A 91 -12.80 9.03 -12.35
N TRP A 92 -13.92 9.70 -12.64
CA TRP A 92 -13.97 11.17 -12.71
C TRP A 92 -13.68 11.84 -11.37
N ILE A 93 -14.19 11.28 -10.26
CA ILE A 93 -13.87 11.78 -8.91
C ILE A 93 -12.37 11.63 -8.62
N GLN A 94 -11.79 10.47 -8.92
CA GLN A 94 -10.35 10.25 -8.77
C GLN A 94 -9.55 11.25 -9.61
N PHE A 95 -9.93 11.46 -10.87
CA PHE A 95 -9.29 12.41 -11.75
C PHE A 95 -9.29 13.83 -11.15
N LEU A 96 -10.44 14.29 -10.66
CA LEU A 96 -10.57 15.61 -10.01
C LEU A 96 -9.80 15.72 -8.69
N ILE A 97 -9.62 14.62 -7.96
CA ILE A 97 -8.80 14.58 -6.74
C ILE A 97 -7.30 14.62 -7.08
N VAL A 98 -6.88 13.95 -8.15
CA VAL A 98 -5.46 13.88 -8.56
C VAL A 98 -4.95 15.25 -9.04
N ILE A 99 -5.78 16.07 -9.69
CA ILE A 99 -5.39 17.41 -10.16
C ILE A 99 -4.77 18.28 -9.05
N PRO A 100 -5.48 18.58 -7.94
CA PRO A 100 -4.90 19.38 -6.86
C PRO A 100 -3.74 18.64 -6.16
N LEU A 101 -3.81 17.32 -6.02
CA LEU A 101 -2.70 16.54 -5.45
C LEU A 101 -1.41 16.62 -6.28
N MET A 102 -1.52 16.87 -7.59
CA MET A 102 -0.37 17.12 -8.47
C MET A 102 0.06 18.58 -8.44
N LEU A 103 -0.89 19.52 -8.47
CA LEU A 103 -0.59 20.95 -8.57
C LEU A 103 0.03 21.51 -7.29
N ILE A 104 -0.49 21.15 -6.11
CA ILE A 104 -0.03 21.74 -4.85
C ILE A 104 1.46 21.43 -4.59
N PRO A 105 1.96 20.17 -4.68
CA PRO A 105 3.38 19.89 -4.50
C PRO A 105 4.25 20.50 -5.60
N THR A 106 3.74 20.60 -6.83
CA THR A 106 4.45 21.20 -7.97
C THR A 106 4.72 22.68 -7.73
N LEU A 107 3.73 23.43 -7.23
CA LEU A 107 3.87 24.84 -6.88
C LEU A 107 4.76 25.07 -5.65
N GLY A 108 4.84 24.09 -4.75
CA GLY A 108 5.64 24.15 -3.54
C GLY A 108 7.09 23.72 -3.68
N SER A 109 7.51 23.19 -4.83
CA SER A 109 8.85 22.63 -5.05
C SER A 109 9.69 23.55 -5.94
N ASN A 110 10.94 23.82 -5.55
CA ASN A 110 11.82 24.74 -6.29
C ASN A 110 12.56 24.05 -7.45
N SER A 111 12.50 22.71 -7.51
CA SER A 111 13.09 21.93 -8.60
C SER A 111 12.30 20.64 -8.84
N VAL A 112 12.46 20.06 -10.04
CA VAL A 112 11.84 18.76 -10.36
C VAL A 112 12.41 17.65 -9.48
N GLN A 113 13.69 17.72 -9.10
CA GLN A 113 14.31 16.76 -8.19
C GLN A 113 13.67 16.81 -6.79
N GLU A 114 13.44 18.01 -6.27
CA GLU A 114 12.76 18.23 -4.99
C GLU A 114 11.29 17.76 -5.03
N LEU A 115 10.60 18.04 -6.14
CA LEU A 115 9.24 17.54 -6.38
C LEU A 115 9.21 16.01 -6.36
N MET A 116 10.10 15.36 -7.12
CA MET A 116 10.17 13.90 -7.18
C MET A 116 10.50 13.31 -5.81
N ASN A 117 11.46 13.88 -5.08
CA ASN A 117 11.77 13.47 -3.70
C ASN A 117 10.54 13.55 -2.80
N THR A 118 9.80 14.67 -2.87
CA THR A 118 8.59 14.88 -2.07
C THR A 118 7.53 13.83 -2.41
N LEU A 119 7.22 13.65 -3.71
CA LEU A 119 6.22 12.69 -4.17
C LEU A 119 6.58 11.24 -3.84
N ILE A 120 7.85 10.87 -3.98
CA ILE A 120 8.36 9.53 -3.65
C ILE A 120 8.19 9.27 -2.15
N ASN A 121 8.58 10.21 -1.29
CA ASN A 121 8.46 10.07 0.16
C ASN A 121 7.00 9.99 0.61
N MET A 122 6.12 10.85 0.07
CA MET A 122 4.68 10.82 0.35
C MET A 122 4.05 9.49 -0.06
N THR A 123 4.38 9.01 -1.27
CA THR A 123 3.85 7.75 -1.81
C THR A 123 4.36 6.56 -1.00
N ALA A 124 5.64 6.56 -0.61
CA ALA A 124 6.22 5.53 0.23
C ALA A 124 5.49 5.45 1.59
N ALA A 125 5.32 6.58 2.29
CA ALA A 125 4.61 6.64 3.56
C ALA A 125 3.15 6.12 3.43
N ALA A 126 2.41 6.57 2.40
CA ALA A 126 1.03 6.11 2.18
C ALA A 126 0.96 4.62 1.82
N SER A 127 1.87 4.12 0.99
CA SER A 127 1.88 2.73 0.51
C SER A 127 2.21 1.70 1.60
N MET A 128 2.89 2.10 2.67
CA MET A 128 3.25 1.23 3.77
C MET A 128 2.09 0.94 4.74
N LEU A 129 1.05 1.77 4.75
CA LEU A 129 -0.06 1.63 5.69
C LEU A 129 -0.92 0.38 5.46
N PRO A 130 -1.40 0.07 4.23
CA PRO A 130 -2.22 -1.14 4.05
C PRO A 130 -1.48 -2.42 4.44
N PRO A 131 -0.22 -2.66 4.03
CA PRO A 131 0.56 -3.79 4.52
C PRO A 131 0.73 -3.80 6.04
N LEU A 132 0.98 -2.66 6.68
CA LEU A 132 1.09 -2.57 8.15
C LEU A 132 -0.20 -3.02 8.84
N PHE A 133 -1.37 -2.57 8.39
CA PHE A 133 -2.66 -3.00 8.95
C PHE A 133 -2.88 -4.51 8.77
N ILE A 134 -2.58 -5.05 7.58
CA ILE A 134 -2.70 -6.48 7.29
C ILE A 134 -1.75 -7.29 8.16
N MET A 135 -0.50 -6.86 8.31
CA MET A 135 0.50 -7.52 9.15
C MET A 135 0.10 -7.51 10.63
N LEU A 136 -0.41 -6.38 11.14
CA LEU A 136 -0.93 -6.30 12.51
C LEU A 136 -2.14 -7.22 12.72
N ALA A 137 -3.06 -7.28 11.76
CA ALA A 137 -4.19 -8.21 11.79
C ALA A 137 -3.73 -9.67 11.78
N TYR A 138 -2.75 -10.01 10.93
CA TYR A 138 -2.17 -11.35 10.89
C TYR A 138 -1.46 -11.72 12.19
N LEU A 139 -0.69 -10.80 12.78
CA LEU A 139 -0.05 -11.01 14.09
C LEU A 139 -1.09 -11.27 15.17
N ASN A 140 -2.16 -10.45 15.23
CA ASN A 140 -3.26 -10.65 16.18
C ASN A 140 -3.93 -12.02 15.98
N LEU A 141 -4.15 -12.40 14.72
CA LEU A 141 -4.71 -13.69 14.36
C LEU A 141 -3.82 -14.87 14.81
N ARG A 142 -2.50 -14.75 14.68
CA ARG A 142 -1.54 -15.79 15.07
C ARG A 142 -1.33 -15.87 16.59
N LEU A 143 -1.51 -14.76 17.30
CA LEU A 143 -1.44 -14.70 18.76
C LEU A 143 -2.69 -15.28 19.41
N LYS A 144 -3.88 -14.89 18.96
CA LYS A 144 -5.15 -15.21 19.62
C LYS A 144 -5.90 -16.42 19.04
N TYR A 145 -5.75 -16.70 17.75
CA TYR A 145 -6.59 -17.67 17.03
C TYR A 145 -5.77 -18.73 16.30
N ASP A 146 -4.66 -19.21 16.86
CA ASP A 146 -3.76 -20.15 16.16
C ASP A 146 -4.43 -21.50 15.81
N SER A 147 -5.41 -21.92 16.62
CA SER A 147 -6.18 -23.17 16.47
C SER A 147 -7.09 -23.20 15.24
N VAL A 148 -7.47 -22.05 14.70
CA VAL A 148 -8.38 -21.97 13.54
C VAL A 148 -7.74 -22.64 12.32
N LYS A 149 -8.53 -23.44 11.59
CA LYS A 149 -8.08 -24.10 10.36
C LYS A 149 -7.84 -23.07 9.27
N ARG A 150 -6.74 -23.23 8.55
CA ARG A 150 -6.33 -22.31 7.47
C ARG A 150 -5.81 -23.15 6.30
N ASP A 151 -6.20 -22.78 5.09
CA ASP A 151 -5.74 -23.43 3.87
C ASP A 151 -4.23 -23.23 3.68
N PHE A 152 -3.69 -22.12 4.20
CA PHE A 152 -2.27 -21.83 4.20
C PHE A 152 -1.79 -21.35 5.57
N LYS A 153 -0.67 -21.91 6.04
CA LYS A 153 0.03 -21.47 7.26
C LYS A 153 1.49 -21.19 6.92
N MET A 154 1.94 -19.97 7.16
CA MET A 154 3.35 -19.62 6.98
C MET A 154 4.17 -20.21 8.14
N GLY A 155 4.84 -21.33 7.87
CA GLY A 155 5.73 -22.02 8.81
C GLY A 155 5.05 -22.40 10.13
N SER A 156 5.90 -22.64 11.15
CA SER A 156 5.42 -22.84 12.52
C SER A 156 4.84 -21.54 13.11
N ARG A 157 4.07 -21.64 14.21
CA ARG A 157 3.51 -20.46 14.90
C ARG A 157 4.58 -19.43 15.24
N MET A 158 5.69 -19.91 15.81
CA MET A 158 6.81 -19.05 16.22
C MET A 158 7.51 -18.42 15.02
N GLN A 159 7.72 -19.17 13.93
CA GLN A 159 8.31 -18.63 12.70
C GLN A 159 7.41 -17.56 12.08
N GLY A 160 6.10 -17.82 11.97
CA GLY A 160 5.14 -16.85 11.44
C GLY A 160 5.05 -15.57 12.26
N ILE A 161 5.07 -15.68 13.60
CA ILE A 161 5.09 -14.53 14.52
C ILE A 161 6.42 -13.76 14.39
N ALA A 162 7.55 -14.45 14.35
CA ALA A 162 8.87 -13.82 14.24
C ALA A 162 8.99 -13.03 12.94
N ILE A 163 8.67 -13.65 11.80
CA ILE A 163 8.75 -13.01 10.47
C ILE A 163 7.83 -11.79 10.41
N VAL A 164 6.56 -11.91 10.79
CA VAL A 164 5.65 -10.76 10.72
C VAL A 164 6.07 -9.65 11.67
N SER A 165 6.58 -9.97 12.87
CA SER A 165 7.05 -8.96 13.83
C SER A 165 8.27 -8.21 13.29
N THR A 166 9.22 -8.92 12.69
CA THR A 166 10.37 -8.28 12.02
C THR A 166 9.92 -7.40 10.85
N LEU A 167 8.97 -7.87 10.03
CA LEU A 167 8.42 -7.07 8.93
C LEU A 167 7.68 -5.81 9.43
N ILE A 168 6.92 -5.91 10.53
CA ILE A 168 6.28 -4.75 11.15
C ILE A 168 7.33 -3.74 11.58
N VAL A 169 8.43 -4.17 12.21
CA VAL A 169 9.52 -3.26 12.59
C VAL A 169 10.13 -2.58 11.36
N ILE A 170 10.48 -3.34 10.32
CA ILE A 170 11.06 -2.79 9.07
C ILE A 170 10.11 -1.78 8.43
N PHE A 171 8.84 -2.12 8.27
CA PHE A 171 7.85 -1.22 7.68
C PHE A 171 7.58 0.00 8.56
N THR A 172 7.60 -0.14 9.89
CA THR A 172 7.43 0.99 10.82
C THR A 172 8.61 1.95 10.72
N VAL A 173 9.85 1.43 10.70
CA VAL A 173 11.05 2.25 10.49
C VAL A 173 11.01 2.94 9.13
N GLY A 174 10.68 2.21 8.07
CA GLY A 174 10.54 2.76 6.72
C GLY A 174 9.44 3.82 6.62
N PHE A 175 8.32 3.61 7.32
CA PHE A 175 7.20 4.55 7.37
C PHE A 175 7.61 5.84 8.07
N ILE A 176 8.28 5.75 9.22
CA ILE A 176 8.81 6.92 9.94
C ILE A 176 9.85 7.64 9.06
N ALA A 177 10.80 6.92 8.46
CA ALA A 177 11.82 7.51 7.61
C ALA A 177 11.23 8.21 6.37
N SER A 178 10.18 7.64 5.76
CA SER A 178 9.49 8.23 4.61
C SER A 178 8.61 9.42 5.00
N THR A 179 8.05 9.40 6.22
CA THR A 179 7.24 10.51 6.75
C THR A 179 8.12 11.69 7.17
N PHE A 180 9.30 11.39 7.74
CA PHE A 180 10.28 12.37 8.24
C PHE A 180 11.63 12.24 7.50
N PRO A 181 11.68 12.51 6.18
CA PRO A 181 12.90 12.40 5.41
C PRO A 181 13.95 13.41 5.88
N THR A 182 15.19 12.93 6.06
CA THR A 182 16.32 13.76 6.49
C THR A 182 16.64 14.82 5.44
N GLY A 183 16.68 16.08 5.86
CA GLY A 183 16.98 17.22 4.98
C GLY A 183 15.76 17.90 4.34
N ALA A 184 14.54 17.40 4.57
CA ALA A 184 13.34 18.12 4.20
C ALA A 184 13.02 19.25 5.21
N SER A 185 12.45 20.35 4.72
CA SER A 185 12.01 21.44 5.60
C SER A 185 10.87 20.95 6.51
N ILE A 186 10.80 21.47 7.74
CA ILE A 186 9.73 21.15 8.69
C ILE A 186 8.35 21.45 8.09
N ILE A 187 8.24 22.52 7.31
CA ILE A 187 7.01 22.91 6.61
C ILE A 187 6.61 21.81 5.62
N THR A 188 7.55 21.30 4.81
CA THR A 188 7.29 20.23 3.84
C THR A 188 6.80 18.96 4.54
N ILE A 189 7.46 18.57 5.64
CA ILE A 189 7.10 17.39 6.42
C ILE A 189 5.69 17.53 7.01
N VAL A 190 5.38 18.66 7.63
CA VAL A 190 4.10 18.86 8.33
C VAL A 190 2.95 19.01 7.33
N PHE A 191 3.10 19.83 6.28
CA PHE A 191 2.02 20.08 5.34
C PHE A 191 1.78 18.92 4.37
N TYR A 192 2.84 18.38 3.76
CA TYR A 192 2.69 17.38 2.70
C TYR A 192 2.65 15.96 3.24
N ASN A 193 3.61 15.55 4.07
CA ASN A 193 3.70 14.16 4.54
C ASN A 193 2.67 13.87 5.64
N VAL A 194 2.70 14.64 6.74
CA VAL A 194 1.84 14.40 7.89
C VAL A 194 0.42 14.90 7.64
N GLY A 195 0.28 16.10 7.06
CA GLY A 195 -1.02 16.72 6.79
C GLY A 195 -1.88 15.89 5.85
N GLY A 196 -1.33 15.47 4.71
CA GLY A 196 -2.03 14.60 3.76
C GLY A 196 -2.49 13.29 4.41
N LEU A 197 -1.63 12.69 5.23
CA LEU A 197 -1.95 11.45 5.94
C LEU A 197 -3.09 11.62 6.95
N VAL A 198 -3.00 12.63 7.81
CA VAL A 198 -4.00 12.90 8.85
C VAL A 198 -5.35 13.24 8.23
N LEU A 199 -5.37 14.05 7.17
CA LEU A 199 -6.59 14.37 6.44
C LEU A 199 -7.23 13.12 5.82
N PHE A 200 -6.42 12.26 5.19
CA PHE A 200 -6.93 11.05 4.55
C PHE A 200 -7.44 10.02 5.55
N LEU A 201 -6.66 9.72 6.60
CA LEU A 201 -7.08 8.81 7.67
C LEU A 201 -8.28 9.36 8.45
N GLY A 202 -8.30 10.66 8.73
CA GLY A 202 -9.44 11.32 9.37
C GLY A 202 -10.71 11.25 8.53
N TYR A 203 -10.61 11.49 7.22
CA TYR A 203 -11.73 11.34 6.29
C TYR A 203 -12.22 9.90 6.22
N ALA A 204 -11.30 8.94 6.11
CA ALA A 204 -11.62 7.50 6.09
C ALA A 204 -12.33 7.09 7.39
N TRP A 205 -11.80 7.50 8.54
CA TRP A 205 -12.41 7.24 9.86
C TRP A 205 -13.81 7.86 9.98
N TRP A 206 -13.99 9.10 9.55
CA TRP A 206 -15.29 9.77 9.56
C TRP A 206 -16.31 9.06 8.67
N LYS A 207 -15.91 8.71 7.44
CA LYS A 207 -16.76 7.97 6.49
C LYS A 207 -17.13 6.60 7.03
N TYR A 208 -16.17 5.86 7.59
CA TYR A 208 -16.39 4.57 8.21
C TYR A 208 -17.34 4.67 9.41
N ASN A 209 -17.15 5.64 10.30
CA ASN A 209 -18.04 5.83 11.45
C ASN A 209 -19.46 6.21 11.03
N LYS A 210 -19.60 7.05 9.99
CA LYS A 210 -20.92 7.38 9.44
C LYS A 210 -21.60 6.16 8.84
N TYR A 211 -20.86 5.34 8.11
CA TYR A 211 -21.35 4.08 7.56
C TYR A 211 -21.74 3.11 8.68
N SER A 212 -20.86 2.89 9.65
CA SER A 212 -21.08 1.98 10.78
C SER A 212 -22.30 2.34 11.61
N LYS A 213 -22.56 3.64 11.82
CA LYS A 213 -23.76 4.13 12.52
C LYS A 213 -25.05 4.01 11.69
N GLY A 214 -24.94 3.92 10.37
CA GLY A 214 -26.07 3.78 9.46
C GLY A 214 -26.35 2.34 9.03
N LEU A 215 -25.65 1.35 9.60
CA LEU A 215 -25.86 -0.07 9.32
C LEU A 215 -27.09 -0.59 10.05
N ASP A 216 -27.99 -1.22 9.30
CA ASP A 216 -29.06 -2.05 9.85
C ASP A 216 -28.47 -3.31 10.52
N GLU A 217 -29.19 -3.87 11.49
CA GLU A 217 -28.75 -5.02 12.30
C GLU A 217 -28.38 -6.24 11.45
N SER A 218 -29.13 -6.51 10.37
CA SER A 218 -28.85 -7.59 9.42
C SER A 218 -27.54 -7.38 8.64
N THR A 219 -27.25 -6.15 8.22
CA THR A 219 -26.04 -5.83 7.45
C THR A 219 -24.82 -5.89 8.36
N ARG A 220 -24.94 -5.39 9.58
CA ARG A 220 -23.90 -5.47 10.60
C ARG A 220 -23.54 -6.92 10.96
N TYR A 221 -24.56 -7.79 11.07
CA TYR A 221 -24.33 -9.23 11.29
C TYR A 221 -23.47 -9.83 10.17
N HIS A 222 -23.77 -9.55 8.90
CA HIS A 222 -22.99 -10.07 7.77
C HIS A 222 -21.53 -9.57 7.75
N GLU A 223 -21.30 -8.32 8.12
CA GLU A 223 -19.94 -7.74 8.20
C GLU A 223 -19.11 -8.34 9.35
N ASP A 224 -19.73 -8.57 10.51
CA ASP A 224 -19.05 -9.13 11.69
C ASP A 224 -18.94 -10.68 11.63
N THR A 225 -19.72 -11.34 10.75
CA THR A 225 -19.80 -12.80 10.62
C THR A 225 -18.44 -13.49 10.47
N PRO A 226 -17.51 -13.03 9.62
CA PRO A 226 -16.21 -13.70 9.46
C PRO A 226 -15.41 -13.76 10.77
N LEU A 227 -15.39 -12.68 11.54
CA LEU A 227 -14.69 -12.65 12.83
C LEU A 227 -15.43 -13.46 13.89
N ALA A 228 -16.77 -13.41 13.91
CA ALA A 228 -17.58 -14.23 14.79
C ALA A 228 -17.36 -15.74 14.55
N ARG A 229 -17.27 -16.17 13.29
CA ARG A 229 -16.95 -17.57 12.92
C ARG A 229 -15.58 -17.99 13.46
N ILE A 230 -14.56 -17.14 13.30
CA ILE A 230 -13.20 -17.39 13.82
C ILE A 230 -13.22 -17.53 15.35
N VAL A 231 -13.95 -16.66 16.04
CA VAL A 231 -14.09 -16.71 17.51
C VAL A 231 -14.76 -18.02 17.93
N LEU A 232 -15.89 -18.38 17.31
CA LEU A 232 -16.62 -19.62 17.61
C LEU A 232 -15.79 -20.88 17.33
N GLU A 233 -15.09 -20.92 16.19
CA GLU A 233 -14.20 -22.04 15.85
C GLU A 233 -13.08 -22.17 16.88
N SER A 234 -12.46 -21.05 17.29
CA SER A 234 -11.43 -21.07 18.32
C SER A 234 -11.93 -21.53 19.69
N GLN A 235 -13.16 -21.16 20.06
CA GLN A 235 -13.80 -21.61 21.31
C GLN A 235 -14.12 -23.10 21.27
N ASN A 236 -14.69 -23.58 20.17
CA ASN A 236 -15.00 -25.01 19.98
C ASN A 236 -13.73 -25.87 20.01
N GLU A 237 -12.64 -25.42 19.38
CA GLU A 237 -11.37 -26.14 19.42
C GLU A 237 -10.78 -26.18 20.83
N THR A 238 -10.86 -25.05 21.55
CA THR A 238 -10.39 -24.98 22.94
C THR A 238 -11.20 -25.90 23.87
N ALA A 239 -12.52 -25.99 23.67
CA ALA A 239 -13.38 -26.90 24.42
C ALA A 239 -13.03 -28.37 24.14
N ARG A 240 -12.84 -28.74 22.86
CA ARG A 240 -12.41 -30.10 22.48
C ARG A 240 -11.07 -30.50 23.09
N LEU A 241 -10.09 -29.58 23.11
CA LEU A 241 -8.79 -29.83 23.72
C LEU A 241 -8.89 -30.04 25.24
N LYS A 242 -9.77 -29.29 25.93
CA LYS A 242 -10.05 -29.48 27.35
C LYS A 242 -10.70 -30.84 27.62
N GLU A 243 -11.73 -31.19 26.87
CA GLU A 243 -12.40 -32.49 26.98
C GLU A 243 -11.41 -33.64 26.78
N ALA A 244 -10.62 -33.62 25.69
CA ALA A 244 -9.63 -34.65 25.41
C ALA A 244 -8.55 -34.78 26.51
N THR A 245 -8.19 -33.68 27.17
CA THR A 245 -7.26 -33.68 28.30
C THR A 245 -7.89 -34.34 29.53
N VAL A 246 -9.15 -34.03 29.82
CA VAL A 246 -9.91 -34.65 30.93
C VAL A 246 -10.12 -36.14 30.69
N THR A 247 -10.47 -36.56 29.48
CA THR A 247 -10.65 -37.99 29.15
C THR A 247 -9.33 -38.76 29.28
N LYS A 248 -8.21 -38.18 28.84
CA LYS A 248 -6.87 -38.77 29.05
C LYS A 248 -6.48 -38.87 30.53
N SER A 249 -6.86 -37.90 31.36
CA SER A 249 -6.61 -38.00 32.81
C SER A 249 -7.46 -39.07 33.50
N LEU A 250 -8.66 -39.34 32.98
CA LEU A 250 -9.57 -40.34 33.53
C LEU A 250 -9.29 -41.76 33.02
N SER A 251 -8.69 -41.92 31.84
CA SER A 251 -8.31 -43.24 31.29
C SER A 251 -6.89 -43.67 31.66
N GLY A 252 -6.15 -42.84 32.39
CA GLY A 252 -4.77 -43.09 32.84
C GLY A 252 -4.64 -43.36 34.34
N ALA A 253 -5.77 -43.50 35.05
CA ALA A 253 -5.90 -43.99 36.41
C ALA A 253 -6.56 -45.37 36.39
#